data_AF-A0A2A5FTE8-F1
#
_entry.id   AF-A0A2A5FTE8-F1
#
_cell.length_a   1.000
_cell.length_b   1.000
_cell.length_c   1.000
_cell.angle_alpha   90.00
_cell.angle_beta   90.00
_cell.angle_gamma   90.00
#
_symmetry.space_group_name_H-M   'P 1'
#
loop_
_entity.id
_entity.type
_entity.pdbx_description
1 polymer ?
#
loop_
_entity_poly.entity_id
_entity_poly.type
_entity_poly.pdbx_seq_one_letter_code
_entity_poly.pdbx_strand_id
1 'polypeptide(L)'
;DLNAYGYTGRLAKITGANQLTGVGSQLSEFSILPGLHTQVIHLSQDGVDKEHLYVQVNATPKERHPDFSNQGIHEGIIEYRPDQFVPFKVPVFDEDTTLLAQSTYRAAKQDNPDLESPEPIYQWLYRPEFQFSVYDLELSEINRYFDEGGSSVTRNIIDDETPVISGADDLIDLVYSLLEDDEDMLTAFSFPEERELVFAIGEEEVVAIIGEDQSVSFENLEHLASLDPEDFLSIRLYANNDAANILWEYAFEFLAVSSPEEIDEKEYNDTIYISADDPRIDITAVLVGYAGRDASSKVPQTVIWQVEGEGEMQPAINFNDTDGVFDSELVMPPTAGSVAIPVARLIDTSGRFNKVEVVPGKPSEISIITSGQAFVQGFSSVLATVTVVDAHGNLVQDGTSVTFRSSGKGFVQSYNGFTASGVATAVVKGGYSSGQGENCRKSAAYTE
;
A
#
# COMPACT_ATOMS: atom_id res chain seq x y z
N ASP A 1 -32.31 -16.54 40.27
CA ASP A 1 -31.07 -15.78 40.08
C ASP A 1 -29.99 -16.75 39.66
N LEU A 2 -29.47 -16.61 38.44
CA LEU A 2 -28.44 -17.50 37.90
C LEU A 2 -27.05 -17.13 38.43
N ASN A 3 -26.87 -15.92 38.98
CA ASN A 3 -25.59 -15.46 39.55
C ASN A 3 -25.16 -16.24 40.80
N ALA A 4 -26.10 -16.98 41.42
CA ALA A 4 -25.82 -17.88 42.54
C ALA A 4 -25.30 -19.27 42.12
N TYR A 5 -25.19 -19.53 40.80
CA TYR A 5 -24.77 -20.78 40.19
C TYR A 5 -23.70 -20.52 39.11
N GLY A 6 -22.90 -21.53 38.77
CA GLY A 6 -21.84 -21.40 37.77
C GLY A 6 -20.44 -21.30 38.38
N TYR A 7 -19.50 -20.75 37.62
CA TYR A 7 -18.09 -20.60 37.98
C TYR A 7 -17.68 -19.13 38.02
N THR A 8 -16.48 -18.86 38.50
CA THR A 8 -15.87 -17.53 38.41
C THR A 8 -14.58 -17.63 37.61
N GLY A 9 -14.45 -16.81 36.58
CA GLY A 9 -13.20 -16.57 35.89
C GLY A 9 -12.45 -15.39 36.52
N ARG A 10 -11.13 -15.41 36.42
CA ARG A 10 -10.24 -14.33 36.84
C ARG A 10 -9.20 -14.09 35.75
N LEU A 11 -8.93 -12.82 35.47
CA LEU A 11 -7.72 -12.41 34.78
C LEU A 11 -6.68 -12.00 35.84
N ALA A 12 -5.54 -12.67 35.84
CA ALA A 12 -4.43 -12.38 36.73
C ALA A 12 -3.18 -12.01 35.95
N LYS A 13 -2.30 -11.25 36.58
CA LYS A 13 -0.95 -10.94 36.09
C LYS A 13 0.10 -11.34 37.11
N ILE A 14 1.33 -11.49 36.64
CA ILE A 14 2.47 -11.61 37.53
C ILE A 14 2.80 -10.26 38.18
N THR A 15 3.19 -10.26 39.44
CA THR A 15 3.55 -9.04 40.19
C THR A 15 4.83 -9.21 41.02
N GLY A 16 5.54 -10.31 40.80
CA GLY A 16 6.66 -10.77 41.59
C GLY A 16 6.95 -12.24 41.28
N ALA A 17 8.17 -12.69 41.54
CA ALA A 17 8.58 -14.08 41.35
C ALA A 17 7.54 -15.08 41.86
N ASN A 18 6.92 -15.79 40.90
CA ASN A 18 5.88 -16.79 41.11
C ASN A 18 4.59 -16.30 41.81
N GLN A 19 4.27 -15.01 41.77
CA GLN A 19 3.10 -14.42 42.44
C GLN A 19 2.10 -13.84 41.45
N LEU A 20 0.85 -14.29 41.55
CA LEU A 20 -0.26 -13.86 40.69
C LEU A 20 -1.28 -12.99 41.44
N THR A 21 -1.56 -11.81 40.87
CA THR A 21 -2.56 -10.87 41.38
C THR A 21 -3.62 -10.56 40.31
N GLY A 22 -4.86 -10.31 40.71
CA GLY A 22 -5.93 -9.94 39.77
C GLY A 22 -5.67 -8.61 39.05
N VAL A 23 -6.01 -8.52 37.75
CA VAL A 23 -5.81 -7.31 36.94
C VAL A 23 -6.93 -6.30 37.18
N GLY A 24 -6.57 -5.15 37.75
CA GLY A 24 -7.51 -4.06 38.04
C GLY A 24 -8.65 -4.44 39.00
N SER A 25 -9.64 -3.56 39.16
CA SER A 25 -10.80 -3.80 40.05
C SER A 25 -12.03 -4.37 39.33
N GLN A 26 -12.15 -4.18 38.01
CA GLN A 26 -13.28 -4.65 37.21
C GLN A 26 -13.00 -5.93 36.38
N LEU A 27 -11.75 -6.16 35.97
CA LEU A 27 -11.33 -7.33 35.17
C LEU A 27 -10.76 -8.47 36.03
N SER A 28 -10.57 -8.24 37.33
CA SER A 28 -10.04 -9.24 38.25
C SER A 28 -10.93 -10.47 38.38
N GLU A 29 -12.25 -10.34 38.28
CA GLU A 29 -13.17 -11.48 38.39
C GLU A 29 -14.46 -11.28 37.57
N PHE A 30 -14.87 -12.32 36.85
CA PHE A 30 -16.10 -12.33 36.04
C PHE A 30 -16.90 -13.62 36.23
N SER A 31 -18.23 -13.51 36.20
CA SER A 31 -19.13 -14.65 36.40
C SER A 31 -19.23 -15.48 35.12
N ILE A 32 -19.13 -16.81 35.24
CA ILE A 32 -19.37 -17.76 34.15
C ILE A 32 -20.69 -18.47 34.43
N LEU A 33 -21.75 -18.02 33.77
CA LEU A 33 -23.11 -18.53 34.01
C LEU A 33 -23.30 -19.92 33.38
N PRO A 34 -24.14 -20.79 33.97
CA PRO A 34 -24.49 -22.08 33.37
C PRO A 34 -25.12 -21.92 31.97
N GLY A 35 -24.75 -22.82 31.04
CA GLY A 35 -25.26 -22.82 29.66
C GLY A 35 -24.21 -22.31 28.67
N LEU A 36 -24.68 -21.79 27.52
CA LEU A 36 -23.81 -21.10 26.56
C LEU A 36 -23.69 -19.64 26.98
N HIS A 37 -22.48 -19.26 27.39
CA HIS A 37 -22.17 -17.90 27.81
C HIS A 37 -20.82 -17.50 27.21
N THR A 38 -20.80 -16.37 26.51
CA THR A 38 -19.59 -15.79 25.94
C THR A 38 -19.22 -14.56 26.76
N GLN A 39 -18.00 -14.56 27.30
CA GLN A 39 -17.39 -13.41 27.96
C GLN A 39 -16.28 -12.88 27.07
N VAL A 40 -16.32 -11.59 26.78
CA VAL A 40 -15.22 -10.90 26.11
C VAL A 40 -14.36 -10.21 27.16
N ILE A 41 -13.06 -10.46 27.14
CA ILE A 41 -12.08 -9.81 28.01
C ILE A 41 -11.42 -8.72 27.18
N HIS A 42 -11.62 -7.46 27.56
CA HIS A 42 -10.98 -6.31 26.93
C HIS A 42 -9.84 -5.85 27.83
N LEU A 43 -8.63 -5.82 27.31
CA LEU A 43 -7.49 -5.18 27.97
C LEU A 43 -7.54 -3.67 27.66
N SER A 44 -7.14 -2.84 28.64
CA SER A 44 -7.05 -1.40 28.41
C SER A 44 -5.94 -1.13 27.38
N GLN A 45 -6.24 -0.33 26.35
CA GLN A 45 -5.23 0.12 25.38
C GLN A 45 -4.47 1.37 25.87
N ASP A 46 -4.99 2.08 26.88
CA ASP A 46 -4.30 3.23 27.49
C ASP A 46 -3.18 2.74 28.40
N GLY A 47 -1.92 2.90 27.94
CA GLY A 47 -0.72 2.43 28.64
C GLY A 47 -0.57 0.91 28.50
N VAL A 48 0.05 0.47 27.39
CA VAL A 48 0.37 -0.94 27.14
C VAL A 48 1.37 -1.39 28.20
N ASP A 49 0.85 -1.83 29.35
CA ASP A 49 1.66 -2.45 30.38
C ASP A 49 2.10 -3.82 29.83
N LYS A 50 3.40 -3.94 29.54
CA LYS A 50 4.08 -5.21 29.26
C LYS A 50 3.78 -6.20 30.39
N GLU A 51 2.99 -7.23 30.11
CA GLU A 51 2.39 -8.08 31.15
C GLU A 51 2.33 -9.55 30.74
N HIS A 52 2.63 -10.44 31.69
CA HIS A 52 2.27 -11.86 31.59
C HIS A 52 0.91 -12.12 32.25
N LEU A 53 -0.04 -12.60 31.46
CA LEU A 53 -1.45 -12.72 31.82
C LEU A 53 -1.93 -14.17 31.87
N TYR A 54 -2.86 -14.41 32.79
CA TYR A 54 -3.38 -15.73 33.13
C TYR A 54 -4.90 -15.68 33.28
N VAL A 55 -5.61 -16.47 32.47
CA VAL A 55 -7.04 -16.71 32.68
C VAL A 55 -7.20 -17.95 33.54
N GLN A 56 -7.85 -17.78 34.70
CA GLN A 56 -8.04 -18.84 35.68
C GLN A 56 -9.53 -19.00 35.99
N VAL A 57 -9.96 -20.21 36.34
CA VAL A 57 -11.36 -20.49 36.67
C VAL A 57 -11.47 -21.20 38.01
N ASN A 58 -12.40 -20.76 38.86
CA ASN A 58 -12.75 -21.38 40.13
C ASN A 58 -14.20 -21.90 40.10
N ALA A 59 -14.45 -23.05 40.71
CA ALA A 59 -15.75 -23.70 40.76
C ALA A 59 -16.79 -22.93 41.61
N THR A 60 -16.35 -21.97 42.41
CA THR A 60 -17.16 -21.18 43.32
C THR A 60 -17.74 -19.97 42.58
N PRO A 61 -19.09 -19.79 42.59
CA PRO A 61 -19.71 -18.60 42.00
C PRO A 61 -19.23 -17.31 42.67
N LYS A 62 -19.20 -16.20 41.91
CA LYS A 62 -18.64 -14.91 42.36
C LYS A 62 -19.26 -14.39 43.67
N GLU A 63 -20.58 -14.54 43.84
CA GLU A 63 -21.33 -14.17 45.06
C GLU A 63 -20.92 -14.95 46.32
N ARG A 64 -20.21 -16.07 46.16
CA ARG A 64 -19.67 -16.88 47.26
C ARG A 64 -18.20 -16.61 47.55
N HIS A 65 -17.62 -15.58 46.91
CA HIS A 65 -16.24 -15.14 47.11
C HIS A 65 -15.22 -16.28 46.82
N PRO A 66 -14.97 -16.59 45.54
CA PRO A 66 -14.02 -17.64 45.16
C PRO A 66 -12.62 -17.38 45.71
N ASP A 67 -11.92 -18.44 46.06
CA ASP A 67 -10.54 -18.38 46.54
C ASP A 67 -9.56 -18.73 45.41
N PHE A 68 -8.82 -17.73 44.94
CA PHE A 68 -7.74 -17.89 43.96
C PHE A 68 -6.35 -17.92 44.60
N SER A 69 -6.28 -18.10 45.93
CA SER A 69 -4.99 -18.24 46.62
C SER A 69 -4.34 -19.59 46.37
N ASN A 70 -3.04 -19.62 46.59
CA ASN A 70 -2.21 -20.80 46.56
C ASN A 70 -1.61 -21.01 47.95
N GLN A 71 -1.88 -22.16 48.57
CA GLN A 71 -1.37 -22.51 49.90
C GLN A 71 -0.20 -23.52 49.84
N GLY A 72 0.39 -23.71 48.66
CA GLY A 72 1.52 -24.60 48.42
C GLY A 72 1.14 -26.08 48.49
N ILE A 73 -0.10 -26.42 48.11
CA ILE A 73 -0.58 -27.81 48.15
C ILE A 73 -0.19 -28.62 46.89
N HIS A 74 0.18 -27.92 45.83
CA HIS A 74 0.50 -28.48 44.52
C HIS A 74 2.02 -28.60 44.35
N GLU A 75 2.46 -29.59 43.56
CA GLU A 75 3.88 -29.80 43.22
C GLU A 75 4.09 -29.70 41.71
N GLY A 76 5.33 -29.44 41.28
CA GLY A 76 5.70 -29.40 39.86
C GLY A 76 5.14 -28.17 39.16
N ILE A 77 4.74 -28.33 37.89
CA ILE A 77 4.33 -27.19 37.04
C ILE A 77 3.12 -26.39 37.56
N ILE A 78 2.29 -27.00 38.41
CA ILE A 78 1.12 -26.36 39.04
C ILE A 78 1.42 -25.78 40.42
N GLU A 79 2.64 -25.90 40.93
CA GLU A 79 3.03 -25.48 42.30
C GLU A 79 2.61 -24.05 42.61
N TYR A 80 2.73 -23.13 41.64
CA TYR A 80 2.44 -21.71 41.82
C TYR A 80 1.01 -21.30 41.42
N ARG A 81 0.12 -22.26 41.14
CA ARG A 81 -1.26 -21.99 40.68
C ARG A 81 -2.28 -22.04 41.81
N PRO A 82 -3.46 -21.41 41.64
CA PRO A 82 -4.52 -21.45 42.63
C PRO A 82 -4.85 -22.87 43.06
N ASP A 83 -5.11 -23.08 44.35
CA ASP A 83 -5.37 -24.41 44.89
C ASP A 83 -6.65 -25.04 44.28
N GLN A 84 -7.64 -24.20 44.04
CA GLN A 84 -8.99 -24.56 43.59
C GLN A 84 -9.27 -24.10 42.15
N PHE A 85 -8.54 -24.66 41.19
CA PHE A 85 -8.80 -24.41 39.78
C PHE A 85 -9.84 -25.37 39.18
N VAL A 86 -10.53 -24.91 38.15
CA VAL A 86 -11.35 -25.72 37.25
C VAL A 86 -10.63 -25.81 35.92
N PRO A 87 -10.22 -27.01 35.47
CA PRO A 87 -9.62 -27.16 34.15
C PRO A 87 -10.61 -26.77 33.05
N PHE A 88 -10.12 -26.04 32.04
CA PHE A 88 -10.87 -25.72 30.84
C PHE A 88 -10.02 -25.94 29.59
N LYS A 89 -10.69 -26.06 28.43
CA LYS A 89 -10.00 -26.30 27.16
C LYS A 89 -9.30 -25.03 26.70
N VAL A 90 -8.02 -25.17 26.40
CA VAL A 90 -7.13 -24.13 25.92
C VAL A 90 -6.59 -24.54 24.55
N PRO A 91 -6.58 -23.64 23.55
CA PRO A 91 -5.96 -23.94 22.27
C PRO A 91 -4.44 -24.01 22.42
N VAL A 92 -3.84 -25.02 21.81
CA VAL A 92 -2.39 -25.21 21.71
C VAL A 92 -2.07 -25.45 20.25
N PHE A 93 -1.16 -24.65 19.69
CA PHE A 93 -0.81 -24.72 18.28
C PHE A 93 -0.23 -26.09 17.92
N ASP A 94 -0.71 -26.66 16.82
CA ASP A 94 -0.24 -27.93 16.25
C ASP A 94 0.53 -27.62 14.97
N GLU A 95 1.82 -27.31 15.14
CA GLU A 95 2.69 -26.90 14.06
C GLU A 95 2.82 -27.98 12.98
N ASP A 96 3.15 -29.22 13.37
CA ASP A 96 3.33 -30.34 12.44
C ASP A 96 2.10 -30.54 11.55
N THR A 97 0.90 -30.53 12.15
CA THR A 97 -0.34 -30.73 11.39
C THR A 97 -0.67 -29.53 10.52
N THR A 98 -0.39 -28.32 11.00
CA THR A 98 -0.58 -27.07 10.23
C THR A 98 0.35 -27.04 9.01
N LEU A 99 1.64 -27.31 9.19
CA LEU A 99 2.63 -27.37 8.10
C LEU A 99 2.30 -28.47 7.08
N LEU A 100 1.83 -29.63 7.55
CA LEU A 100 1.36 -30.70 6.65
C LEU A 100 0.13 -30.26 5.84
N ALA A 101 -0.83 -29.57 6.46
CA ALA A 101 -2.00 -29.04 5.77
C ALA A 101 -1.60 -27.98 4.72
N GLN A 102 -0.72 -27.05 5.09
CA GLN A 102 -0.23 -25.99 4.21
C GLN A 102 0.57 -26.54 3.01
N SER A 103 1.50 -27.47 3.24
CA SER A 103 2.26 -28.10 2.15
C SER A 103 1.37 -28.89 1.19
N THR A 104 0.37 -29.60 1.71
CA THR A 104 -0.63 -30.29 0.90
C THR A 104 -1.49 -29.30 0.10
N TYR A 105 -1.86 -28.19 0.70
CA TYR A 105 -2.59 -27.10 0.06
C TYR A 105 -1.79 -26.48 -1.09
N ARG A 106 -0.52 -26.11 -0.86
CA ARG A 106 0.35 -25.54 -1.91
C ARG A 106 0.47 -26.48 -3.12
N ALA A 107 0.62 -27.78 -2.88
CA ALA A 107 0.64 -28.78 -3.95
C ALA A 107 -0.69 -28.86 -4.72
N ALA A 108 -1.83 -28.73 -4.02
CA ALA A 108 -3.16 -28.81 -4.64
C ALA A 108 -3.60 -27.52 -5.36
N LYS A 109 -3.15 -26.35 -4.89
CA LYS A 109 -3.47 -25.03 -5.48
C LYS A 109 -2.98 -24.92 -6.92
N GLN A 110 -1.88 -25.59 -7.28
CA GLN A 110 -1.36 -25.65 -8.66
C GLN A 110 -2.40 -26.19 -9.66
N ASP A 111 -3.22 -27.15 -9.25
CA ASP A 111 -4.27 -27.75 -10.08
C ASP A 111 -5.65 -27.08 -9.88
N ASN A 112 -5.83 -26.35 -8.78
CA ASN A 112 -7.07 -25.67 -8.43
C ASN A 112 -6.80 -24.28 -7.81
N PRO A 113 -6.69 -23.22 -8.63
CA PRO A 113 -6.36 -21.87 -8.15
C PRO A 113 -7.36 -21.28 -7.15
N ASP A 114 -8.62 -21.73 -7.18
CA ASP A 114 -9.70 -21.25 -6.30
C ASP A 114 -9.77 -21.98 -4.95
N LEU A 115 -8.78 -22.82 -4.62
CA LEU A 115 -8.75 -23.56 -3.36
C LEU A 115 -8.53 -22.60 -2.19
N GLU A 116 -9.33 -22.73 -1.13
CA GLU A 116 -9.16 -21.95 0.10
C GLU A 116 -7.95 -22.44 0.91
N SER A 117 -7.17 -21.49 1.43
CA SER A 117 -6.03 -21.77 2.31
C SER A 117 -6.50 -22.41 3.62
N PRO A 118 -5.81 -23.44 4.15
CA PRO A 118 -6.18 -24.06 5.41
C PRO A 118 -5.91 -23.10 6.58
N GLU A 119 -6.86 -23.01 7.52
CA GLU A 119 -6.65 -22.31 8.79
C GLU A 119 -5.60 -23.02 9.67
N PRO A 120 -4.89 -22.29 10.54
CA PRO A 120 -4.02 -22.89 11.54
C PRO A 120 -4.75 -23.90 12.44
N ILE A 121 -4.09 -25.00 12.76
CA ILE A 121 -4.69 -26.10 13.50
C ILE A 121 -4.27 -26.01 14.97
N TYR A 122 -5.27 -26.04 15.86
CA TYR A 122 -5.06 -26.02 17.31
C TYR A 122 -5.64 -27.27 17.98
N GLN A 123 -4.87 -27.87 18.88
CA GLN A 123 -5.33 -28.90 19.80
C GLN A 123 -5.97 -28.26 21.04
N TRP A 124 -7.16 -28.70 21.40
CA TRP A 124 -7.88 -28.19 22.57
C TRP A 124 -7.64 -29.07 23.80
N LEU A 125 -6.70 -28.66 24.65
CA LEU A 125 -6.25 -29.42 25.81
C LEU A 125 -6.82 -28.85 27.11
N TYR A 126 -7.17 -29.71 28.06
CA TYR A 126 -7.58 -29.25 29.40
C TYR A 126 -6.36 -28.72 30.17
N ARG A 127 -6.44 -27.47 30.61
CA ARG A 127 -5.41 -26.77 31.39
C ARG A 127 -6.04 -26.07 32.60
N PRO A 128 -5.29 -25.89 33.70
CA PRO A 128 -5.77 -25.11 34.85
C PRO A 128 -5.95 -23.62 34.53
N GLU A 129 -5.30 -23.15 33.46
CA GLU A 129 -5.30 -21.77 33.02
C GLU A 129 -4.96 -21.63 31.54
N PHE A 130 -5.21 -20.45 30.98
CA PHE A 130 -4.69 -20.00 29.70
C PHE A 130 -3.67 -18.88 29.94
N GLN A 131 -2.49 -19.01 29.34
CA GLN A 131 -1.37 -18.08 29.50
C GLN A 131 -1.18 -17.31 28.19
N PHE A 132 -0.95 -16.00 28.29
CA PHE A 132 -0.54 -15.17 27.16
C PHE A 132 0.21 -13.94 27.67
N SER A 133 0.99 -13.31 26.80
CA SER A 133 1.80 -12.13 27.15
C SER A 133 1.48 -10.97 26.22
N VAL A 134 1.58 -9.76 26.75
CA VAL A 134 1.60 -8.53 25.97
C VAL A 134 3.02 -7.98 26.00
N TYR A 135 3.57 -7.72 24.82
CA TYR A 135 4.89 -7.14 24.63
C TYR A 135 4.77 -5.73 24.09
N ASP A 136 5.78 -4.91 24.35
CA ASP A 136 5.92 -3.59 23.73
C ASP A 136 7.03 -3.66 22.68
N LEU A 137 6.68 -3.37 21.43
CA LEU A 137 7.61 -3.40 20.30
C LEU A 137 7.61 -2.03 19.63
N GLU A 138 8.80 -1.42 19.58
CA GLU A 138 9.06 -0.21 18.80
C GLU A 138 10.14 -0.53 17.76
N LEU A 139 9.80 -0.45 16.47
CA LEU A 139 10.80 -0.52 15.41
C LEU A 139 11.36 0.87 15.11
N SER A 140 12.68 0.94 15.07
CA SER A 140 13.42 2.15 14.73
C SER A 140 13.83 2.17 13.26
N GLU A 141 14.40 1.07 12.76
CA GLU A 141 14.93 1.00 11.40
C GLU A 141 14.80 -0.40 10.81
N ILE A 142 14.56 -0.46 9.49
CA ILE A 142 14.73 -1.68 8.68
C ILE A 142 15.79 -1.34 7.63
N ASN A 143 17.03 -1.73 7.87
CA ASN A 143 18.16 -1.38 7.03
C ASN A 143 18.46 -2.48 6.01
N ARG A 144 18.28 -2.15 4.74
CA ARG A 144 18.66 -3.00 3.61
C ARG A 144 20.08 -2.66 3.16
N TYR A 145 20.91 -3.69 2.97
CA TYR A 145 22.26 -3.57 2.43
C TYR A 145 22.33 -4.29 1.08
N PHE A 146 22.85 -3.62 0.05
CA PHE A 146 22.95 -4.19 -1.30
C PHE A 146 24.11 -3.57 -2.09
N ASP A 147 24.58 -4.28 -3.11
CA ASP A 147 25.59 -3.75 -4.03
C ASP A 147 24.94 -2.93 -5.15
N GLU A 148 25.38 -1.68 -5.31
CA GLU A 148 25.04 -0.83 -6.45
C GLU A 148 26.32 -0.46 -7.22
N GLY A 149 26.59 -1.20 -8.30
CA GLY A 149 27.72 -0.91 -9.18
C GLY A 149 29.09 -1.18 -8.54
N GLY A 150 29.19 -2.20 -7.68
CA GLY A 150 30.42 -2.59 -6.98
C GLY A 150 30.69 -1.82 -5.69
N SER A 151 29.70 -1.10 -5.16
CA SER A 151 29.75 -0.40 -3.88
C SER A 151 28.56 -0.83 -3.02
N SER A 152 28.82 -1.20 -1.77
CA SER A 152 27.78 -1.49 -0.80
C SER A 152 27.05 -0.20 -0.40
N VAL A 153 25.73 -0.22 -0.52
CA VAL A 153 24.80 0.86 -0.20
C VAL A 153 23.86 0.39 0.90
N THR A 154 23.53 1.28 1.83
CA THR A 154 22.54 1.05 2.89
C THR A 154 21.34 1.96 2.68
N ARG A 155 20.13 1.40 2.81
CA ARG A 155 18.87 2.15 2.78
C ARG A 155 17.97 1.69 3.92
N ASN A 156 17.51 2.62 4.76
CA ASN A 156 16.41 2.36 5.67
C ASN A 156 15.10 2.38 4.88
N ILE A 157 14.33 1.29 4.97
CA ILE A 157 13.09 1.09 4.20
C ILE A 157 11.81 1.17 5.04
N ILE A 158 11.90 1.39 6.35
CA ILE A 158 10.72 1.35 7.24
C ILE A 158 9.60 2.32 6.81
N ASP A 159 9.99 3.53 6.38
CA ASP A 159 9.11 4.60 5.89
C ASP A 159 9.29 4.87 4.38
N ASP A 160 9.91 3.96 3.61
CA ASP A 160 10.10 4.15 2.17
C ASP A 160 8.75 4.02 1.44
N GLU A 161 8.50 4.88 0.44
CA GLU A 161 7.28 4.84 -0.36
C GLU A 161 7.21 3.55 -1.21
N THR A 162 8.36 2.95 -1.50
CA THR A 162 8.50 1.70 -2.24
C THR A 162 9.46 0.74 -1.51
N PRO A 163 9.06 0.15 -0.38
CA PRO A 163 9.92 -0.75 0.37
C PRO A 163 10.01 -2.08 -0.38
N VAL A 164 11.13 -2.29 -1.08
CA VAL A 164 11.39 -3.51 -1.85
C VAL A 164 12.68 -4.15 -1.37
N ILE A 165 12.64 -5.46 -1.15
CA ILE A 165 13.81 -6.28 -0.88
C ILE A 165 13.95 -7.37 -1.93
N SER A 166 15.16 -7.91 -2.06
CA SER A 166 15.53 -8.88 -3.08
C SER A 166 16.43 -9.97 -2.49
N GLY A 167 16.37 -11.18 -3.06
CA GLY A 167 17.34 -12.22 -2.71
C GLY A 167 18.78 -11.94 -3.18
N ALA A 168 19.01 -10.83 -3.89
CA ALA A 168 20.34 -10.31 -4.22
C ALA A 168 20.87 -9.30 -3.19
N ASP A 169 20.09 -8.97 -2.16
CA ASP A 169 20.55 -8.11 -1.07
C ASP A 169 21.59 -8.84 -0.22
N ASP A 170 22.54 -8.08 0.33
CA ASP A 170 23.62 -8.64 1.15
C ASP A 170 23.08 -9.09 2.52
N LEU A 171 22.27 -8.24 3.17
CA LEU A 171 21.55 -8.54 4.41
C LEU A 171 20.43 -7.52 4.67
N ILE A 172 19.50 -7.89 5.56
CA ILE A 172 18.54 -6.97 6.19
C ILE A 172 18.80 -6.90 7.69
N ASP A 173 19.00 -5.70 8.23
CA ASP A 173 19.12 -5.44 9.67
C ASP A 173 17.83 -4.80 10.21
N LEU A 174 17.30 -5.36 11.29
CA LEU A 174 16.21 -4.79 12.07
C LEU A 174 16.75 -4.12 13.32
N VAL A 175 16.45 -2.83 13.51
CA VAL A 175 16.76 -2.10 14.75
C VAL A 175 15.47 -1.82 15.50
N TYR A 176 15.38 -2.25 16.76
CA TYR A 176 14.13 -2.23 17.52
C TYR A 176 14.35 -2.20 19.04
N SER A 177 13.32 -1.83 19.78
CA SER A 177 13.20 -2.08 21.22
C SER A 177 12.03 -3.05 21.45
N LEU A 178 12.31 -4.17 22.11
CA LEU A 178 11.30 -5.20 22.42
C LEU A 178 11.32 -5.46 23.92
N LEU A 179 10.27 -5.03 24.60
CA LEU A 179 10.18 -5.05 26.05
C LEU A 179 9.10 -6.03 26.51
N GLU A 180 9.41 -6.77 27.57
CA GLU A 180 8.48 -7.65 28.27
C GLU A 180 8.35 -7.27 29.75
N ASP A 181 7.46 -7.96 30.47
CA ASP A 181 7.31 -7.79 31.92
C ASP A 181 8.66 -7.98 32.63
N ASP A 182 8.91 -7.22 33.70
CA ASP A 182 10.18 -7.34 34.44
C ASP A 182 10.26 -8.66 35.24
N GLU A 183 9.13 -9.35 35.40
CA GLU A 183 9.01 -10.61 36.14
C GLU A 183 8.89 -11.81 35.21
N ASP A 184 9.64 -12.88 35.48
CA ASP A 184 9.61 -14.10 34.67
C ASP A 184 8.22 -14.76 34.65
N MET A 185 7.72 -15.08 33.45
CA MET A 185 6.52 -15.88 33.29
C MET A 185 6.61 -17.19 34.09
N LEU A 186 5.48 -17.61 34.67
CA LEU A 186 5.36 -18.92 35.26
C LEU A 186 5.57 -20.02 34.19
N THR A 187 6.14 -21.16 34.58
CA THR A 187 6.37 -22.29 33.68
C THR A 187 5.10 -22.66 32.88
N ALA A 188 5.27 -22.80 31.57
CA ALA A 188 4.19 -23.06 30.61
C ALA A 188 3.92 -24.57 30.43
N PHE A 189 2.65 -24.94 30.24
CA PHE A 189 2.22 -26.35 30.13
C PHE A 189 2.57 -27.03 28.82
N SER A 190 2.75 -26.25 27.75
CA SER A 190 2.72 -26.77 26.39
C SER A 190 4.11 -26.98 25.81
N PHE A 191 5.16 -26.42 26.43
CA PHE A 191 6.52 -26.45 25.88
C PHE A 191 7.54 -26.68 27.01
N PRO A 192 8.36 -27.75 26.93
CA PRO A 192 9.44 -28.00 27.88
C PRO A 192 10.68 -27.13 27.63
N GLU A 193 10.77 -26.51 26.44
CA GLU A 193 11.80 -25.56 26.05
C GLU A 193 11.36 -24.13 26.38
N GLU A 194 12.32 -23.20 26.41
CA GLU A 194 12.05 -21.79 26.67
C GLU A 194 11.25 -21.18 25.49
N ARG A 195 10.29 -20.33 25.84
CA ARG A 195 9.52 -19.58 24.84
C ARG A 195 10.41 -18.47 24.30
N GLU A 196 10.65 -18.49 23.00
CA GLU A 196 11.44 -17.48 22.31
C GLU A 196 10.54 -16.68 21.36
N LEU A 197 10.81 -15.39 21.24
CA LEU A 197 10.24 -14.56 20.19
C LEU A 197 11.16 -14.62 18.97
N VAL A 198 10.57 -14.75 17.79
CA VAL A 198 11.27 -15.00 16.53
C VAL A 198 10.82 -13.97 15.51
N PHE A 199 11.78 -13.25 14.93
CA PHE A 199 11.57 -12.52 13.70
C PHE A 199 11.79 -13.44 12.51
N ALA A 200 10.91 -13.36 11.50
CA ALA A 200 11.00 -14.20 10.31
C ALA A 200 10.83 -13.39 9.02
N ILE A 201 11.61 -13.74 8.00
CA ILE A 201 11.51 -13.24 6.62
C ILE A 201 11.59 -14.43 5.65
N GLY A 202 10.47 -14.76 5.01
CA GLY A 202 10.39 -15.96 4.16
C GLY A 202 10.66 -17.23 4.99
N GLU A 203 11.72 -17.97 4.65
CA GLU A 203 12.15 -19.18 5.37
C GLU A 203 13.25 -18.92 6.41
N GLU A 204 13.77 -17.69 6.51
CA GLU A 204 14.82 -17.35 7.47
C GLU A 204 14.18 -16.83 8.77
N GLU A 205 14.61 -17.41 9.89
CA GLU A 205 14.15 -17.07 11.23
C GLU A 205 15.34 -16.68 12.11
N VAL A 206 15.16 -15.62 12.90
CA VAL A 206 16.16 -15.12 13.85
C VAL A 206 15.49 -14.86 15.20
N VAL A 207 16.09 -15.38 16.26
CA VAL A 207 15.59 -15.16 17.63
C VAL A 207 15.71 -13.68 17.99
N ALA A 208 14.60 -13.08 18.39
CA ALA A 208 14.54 -11.71 18.86
C ALA A 208 15.20 -11.58 20.25
N ILE A 209 15.84 -10.44 20.49
CA ILE A 209 16.50 -10.12 21.74
C ILE A 209 15.60 -9.15 22.51
N ILE A 210 15.25 -9.52 23.74
CA ILE A 210 14.49 -8.64 24.65
C ILE A 210 15.42 -7.53 25.17
N GLY A 211 15.01 -6.28 25.02
CA GLY A 211 15.73 -5.11 25.50
C GLY A 211 15.48 -3.86 24.66
N GLU A 212 16.07 -2.74 25.10
CA GLU A 212 16.11 -1.48 24.34
C GLU A 212 17.24 -1.51 23.31
N ASP A 213 17.06 -0.82 22.19
CA ASP A 213 18.07 -0.58 21.15
C ASP A 213 18.78 -1.86 20.64
N GLN A 214 18.00 -2.92 20.43
CA GLN A 214 18.48 -4.20 19.91
C GLN A 214 18.57 -4.20 18.38
N SER A 215 19.34 -5.15 17.85
CA SER A 215 19.42 -5.40 16.42
C SER A 215 19.54 -6.89 16.10
N VAL A 216 18.89 -7.31 15.01
CA VAL A 216 19.04 -8.66 14.43
C VAL A 216 19.20 -8.56 12.92
N SER A 217 19.93 -9.52 12.35
CA SER A 217 20.32 -9.53 10.94
C SER A 217 19.80 -10.79 10.23
N PHE A 218 19.22 -10.62 9.05
CA PHE A 218 18.90 -11.68 8.10
C PHE A 218 19.97 -11.69 7.01
N GLU A 219 20.79 -12.73 6.98
CA GLU A 219 21.96 -12.83 6.10
C GLU A 219 21.73 -13.78 4.93
N ASN A 220 20.78 -14.72 5.05
CA ASN A 220 20.52 -15.72 4.04
C ASN A 220 19.25 -15.39 3.27
N LEU A 221 19.34 -14.47 2.31
CA LEU A 221 18.19 -14.01 1.51
C LEU A 221 18.04 -14.75 0.17
N GLU A 222 18.90 -15.73 -0.13
CA GLU A 222 18.90 -16.41 -1.44
C GLU A 222 17.57 -17.14 -1.72
N HIS A 223 16.89 -17.64 -0.68
CA HIS A 223 15.59 -18.30 -0.80
C HIS A 223 14.51 -17.38 -1.35
N LEU A 224 14.65 -16.06 -1.19
CA LEU A 224 13.67 -15.09 -1.70
C LEU A 224 13.54 -15.14 -3.22
N ALA A 225 14.59 -15.52 -3.93
CA ALA A 225 14.54 -15.68 -5.39
C ALA A 225 13.73 -16.89 -5.86
N SER A 226 13.40 -17.80 -4.94
CA SER A 226 12.61 -19.01 -5.21
C SER A 226 11.13 -18.89 -4.84
N LEU A 227 10.75 -17.77 -4.20
CA LEU A 227 9.37 -17.47 -3.83
C LEU A 227 8.58 -16.99 -5.06
N ASP A 228 7.33 -17.42 -5.16
CA ASP A 228 6.45 -16.94 -6.22
C ASP A 228 6.02 -15.48 -5.94
N PRO A 229 5.63 -14.68 -6.95
CA PRO A 229 5.12 -13.32 -6.74
C PRO A 229 3.88 -13.23 -5.82
N GLU A 230 3.23 -14.36 -5.56
CA GLU A 230 2.10 -14.52 -4.63
C GLU A 230 2.55 -14.79 -3.18
N ASP A 231 3.77 -15.30 -2.98
CA ASP A 231 4.37 -15.55 -1.68
C ASP A 231 4.91 -14.23 -1.14
N PHE A 232 4.00 -13.38 -0.67
CA PHE A 232 4.40 -12.08 -0.19
C PHE A 232 5.37 -12.19 0.95
N LEU A 233 6.43 -11.41 0.79
CA LEU A 233 7.40 -11.25 1.82
C LEU A 233 6.89 -10.23 2.83
N SER A 234 7.04 -10.60 4.09
CA SER A 234 6.77 -9.75 5.23
C SER A 234 7.76 -10.11 6.30
N ILE A 235 8.10 -9.14 7.13
CA ILE A 235 8.80 -9.38 8.37
C ILE A 235 7.75 -9.66 9.44
N ARG A 236 7.83 -10.80 10.11
CA ARG A 236 6.86 -11.19 11.13
C ARG A 236 7.55 -11.39 12.47
N LEU A 237 6.86 -11.07 13.55
CA LEU A 237 7.24 -11.44 14.92
C LEU A 237 6.19 -12.40 15.47
N TYR A 238 6.63 -13.56 15.96
CA TYR A 238 5.77 -14.51 16.68
C TYR A 238 6.55 -15.20 17.79
N ALA A 239 5.83 -15.96 18.63
CA ALA A 239 6.47 -16.86 19.57
C ALA A 239 6.65 -18.23 18.92
N ASN A 240 7.82 -18.86 19.08
CA ASN A 240 8.14 -20.18 18.52
C ASN A 240 7.10 -21.27 18.87
N ASN A 241 6.40 -21.07 19.98
CA ASN A 241 5.44 -22.00 20.53
C ASN A 241 4.00 -21.81 19.98
N ASP A 242 3.77 -20.78 19.17
CA ASP A 242 2.51 -20.47 18.47
C ASP A 242 2.80 -19.59 17.25
N ALA A 243 3.51 -20.15 16.26
CA ALA A 243 3.93 -19.42 15.06
C ALA A 243 2.76 -18.92 14.19
N ALA A 244 1.56 -19.48 14.38
CA ALA A 244 0.35 -18.99 13.73
C ALA A 244 -0.21 -17.70 14.36
N ASN A 245 0.13 -17.41 15.62
CA ASN A 245 -0.24 -16.18 16.28
C ASN A 245 0.81 -15.09 16.02
N ILE A 246 0.68 -14.43 14.88
CA ILE A 246 1.53 -13.29 14.50
C ILE A 246 1.28 -12.12 15.45
N LEU A 247 2.32 -11.72 16.18
CA LEU A 247 2.29 -10.64 17.15
C LEU A 247 2.48 -9.27 16.47
N TRP A 248 3.27 -9.25 15.40
CA TRP A 248 3.51 -8.07 14.57
C TRP A 248 3.91 -8.48 13.16
N GLU A 249 3.55 -7.68 12.16
CA GLU A 249 3.89 -7.90 10.75
C GLU A 249 4.19 -6.57 10.05
N TYR A 250 5.27 -6.54 9.27
CA TYR A 250 5.59 -5.51 8.31
C TYR A 250 5.60 -6.10 6.91
N ALA A 251 4.61 -5.72 6.10
CA ALA A 251 4.52 -6.14 4.71
C ALA A 251 5.22 -5.11 3.80
N PHE A 252 5.99 -5.59 2.84
CA PHE A 252 6.69 -4.77 1.83
C PHE A 252 5.72 -4.25 0.75
N GLU A 253 4.63 -3.62 1.18
CA GLU A 253 3.57 -3.15 0.28
C GLU A 253 3.79 -1.70 -0.15
N PHE A 254 3.51 -1.43 -1.41
CA PHE A 254 3.47 -0.07 -1.93
C PHE A 254 2.42 0.07 -3.02
N LEU A 255 2.00 1.32 -3.22
CA LEU A 255 1.03 1.67 -4.24
C LEU A 255 1.75 2.03 -5.54
N ALA A 256 1.78 1.10 -6.48
CA ALA A 256 2.28 1.36 -7.83
C ALA A 256 1.20 2.07 -8.64
N VAL A 257 1.51 3.20 -9.27
CA VAL A 257 0.56 3.96 -10.10
C VAL A 257 1.05 3.99 -11.55
N SER A 258 0.21 3.53 -12.46
CA SER A 258 0.51 3.45 -13.89
C SER A 258 -0.73 3.77 -14.73
N SER A 259 -0.57 3.83 -16.04
CA SER A 259 -1.70 3.89 -16.98
C SER A 259 -1.72 2.60 -17.82
N PRO A 260 -2.90 1.99 -18.05
CA PRO A 260 -3.02 0.82 -18.89
C PRO A 260 -2.97 1.15 -20.40
N GLU A 261 -3.06 2.42 -20.76
CA GLU A 261 -3.00 2.86 -22.16
C GLU A 261 -1.58 2.73 -22.72
N GLU A 262 -1.44 2.24 -23.96
CA GLU A 262 -0.18 2.38 -24.70
C GLU A 262 0.01 3.88 -25.00
N ILE A 263 0.73 4.57 -24.13
CA ILE A 263 1.06 5.98 -24.32
C ILE A 263 2.10 6.06 -25.44
N ASP A 264 1.61 6.24 -26.66
CA ASP A 264 2.40 6.26 -27.88
C ASP A 264 3.49 7.35 -27.76
N GLU A 265 4.74 6.90 -27.85
CA GLU A 265 6.02 7.60 -27.80
C GLU A 265 5.97 9.16 -27.73
N LYS A 266 6.09 9.71 -26.52
CA LYS A 266 6.93 10.88 -26.20
C LYS A 266 7.05 11.10 -24.70
N GLU A 267 7.50 10.06 -23.99
CA GLU A 267 8.04 10.24 -22.64
C GLU A 267 9.35 11.03 -22.77
N TYR A 268 9.24 12.35 -22.72
CA TYR A 268 10.39 13.25 -22.59
C TYR A 268 10.45 13.66 -21.13
N ASN A 269 11.39 13.09 -20.39
CA ASN A 269 11.71 13.54 -19.03
C ASN A 269 10.49 13.43 -18.08
N ASP A 270 9.91 12.22 -17.99
CA ASP A 270 8.77 11.84 -17.13
C ASP A 270 7.49 12.69 -17.32
N THR A 271 7.28 13.19 -18.55
CA THR A 271 6.08 13.95 -18.91
C THR A 271 5.28 13.21 -19.97
N ILE A 272 4.00 12.99 -19.69
CA ILE A 272 3.00 12.42 -20.59
C ILE A 272 2.21 13.58 -21.21
N TYR A 273 2.07 13.56 -22.53
CA TYR A 273 1.34 14.60 -23.27
C TYR A 273 0.00 14.06 -23.77
N ILE A 274 -1.10 14.74 -23.43
CA ILE A 274 -2.46 14.42 -23.89
C ILE A 274 -3.05 15.56 -24.70
N SER A 275 -3.90 15.27 -25.68
CA SER A 275 -4.49 16.29 -26.57
C SER A 275 -5.61 17.07 -25.88
N ALA A 276 -5.70 18.38 -26.11
CA ALA A 276 -6.85 19.17 -25.69
C ALA A 276 -8.18 18.71 -26.30
N ASP A 277 -8.15 17.96 -27.42
CA ASP A 277 -9.36 17.37 -28.02
C ASP A 277 -9.96 16.23 -27.18
N ASP A 278 -9.13 15.53 -26.40
CA ASP A 278 -9.54 14.48 -25.46
C ASP A 278 -8.59 14.47 -24.25
N PRO A 279 -8.78 15.41 -23.31
CA PRO A 279 -7.85 15.66 -22.21
C PRO A 279 -8.12 14.70 -21.04
N ARG A 280 -8.08 13.39 -21.33
CA ARG A 280 -8.35 12.32 -20.38
C ARG A 280 -7.32 11.21 -20.50
N ILE A 281 -7.07 10.52 -19.41
CA ILE A 281 -6.21 9.34 -19.37
C ILE A 281 -6.64 8.42 -18.22
N ASP A 282 -6.77 7.13 -18.51
CA ASP A 282 -7.02 6.12 -17.48
C ASP A 282 -5.77 5.91 -16.63
N ILE A 283 -5.94 5.88 -15.30
CA ILE A 283 -4.88 5.66 -14.32
C ILE A 283 -5.30 4.51 -13.41
N THR A 284 -4.38 3.58 -13.19
CA THR A 284 -4.54 2.44 -12.30
C THR A 284 -3.53 2.53 -11.17
N ALA A 285 -3.99 2.38 -9.94
CA ALA A 285 -3.16 2.10 -8.78
C ALA A 285 -3.28 0.62 -8.41
N VAL A 286 -2.15 -0.04 -8.19
CA VAL A 286 -2.07 -1.42 -7.71
C VAL A 286 -1.36 -1.40 -6.37
N LEU A 287 -2.04 -1.85 -5.32
CA LEU A 287 -1.40 -2.14 -4.04
C LEU A 287 -0.63 -3.45 -4.20
N VAL A 288 0.64 -3.32 -4.59
CA VAL A 288 1.55 -4.44 -4.76
C VAL A 288 1.67 -5.13 -3.42
N GLY A 289 1.41 -6.44 -3.37
CA GLY A 289 1.36 -7.16 -2.10
C GLY A 289 -0.04 -7.49 -1.56
N TYR A 290 -1.12 -6.95 -2.14
CA TYR A 290 -2.45 -7.17 -1.58
C TYR A 290 -3.14 -8.47 -2.06
N ALA A 291 -3.02 -8.80 -3.35
CA ALA A 291 -3.83 -9.85 -4.00
C ALA A 291 -3.61 -11.27 -3.43
N GLY A 292 -2.39 -11.61 -3.05
CA GLY A 292 -2.00 -12.87 -2.39
C GLY A 292 -2.06 -12.89 -0.85
N ARG A 293 -2.57 -11.84 -0.17
CA ARG A 293 -2.78 -11.89 1.29
C ARG A 293 -3.67 -13.07 1.65
N ASP A 294 -3.44 -13.67 2.82
CA ASP A 294 -4.36 -14.65 3.37
C ASP A 294 -5.78 -14.08 3.48
N ALA A 295 -6.79 -14.89 3.16
CA ALA A 295 -8.18 -14.43 3.13
C ALA A 295 -8.66 -13.86 4.47
N SER A 296 -8.12 -14.36 5.58
CA SER A 296 -8.42 -13.88 6.94
C SER A 296 -7.76 -12.53 7.29
N SER A 297 -6.68 -12.15 6.60
CA SER A 297 -5.95 -10.89 6.80
C SER A 297 -6.24 -9.81 5.74
N LYS A 298 -6.99 -10.16 4.68
CA LYS A 298 -7.51 -9.19 3.70
C LYS A 298 -8.52 -8.23 4.32
N VAL A 299 -8.03 -7.06 4.72
CA VAL A 299 -8.87 -5.93 5.13
C VAL A 299 -9.15 -5.06 3.91
N PRO A 300 -10.42 -4.72 3.62
CA PRO A 300 -10.75 -3.86 2.48
C PRO A 300 -10.00 -2.53 2.51
N GLN A 301 -9.51 -2.13 1.33
CA GLN A 301 -8.69 -0.94 1.17
C GLN A 301 -9.47 0.15 0.44
N THR A 302 -9.19 1.42 0.81
CA THR A 302 -9.82 2.59 0.20
C THR A 302 -8.75 3.55 -0.30
N VAL A 303 -8.62 3.68 -1.62
CA VAL A 303 -7.74 4.68 -2.24
C VAL A 303 -8.48 5.99 -2.39
N ILE A 304 -7.85 7.08 -1.94
CA ILE A 304 -8.27 8.44 -2.21
C ILE A 304 -7.35 9.01 -3.29
N TRP A 305 -7.92 9.33 -4.44
CA TRP A 305 -7.23 9.98 -5.53
C TRP A 305 -7.19 11.49 -5.36
N GLN A 306 -6.04 12.06 -5.63
CA GLN A 306 -5.78 13.49 -5.59
C GLN A 306 -5.04 13.91 -6.86
N VAL A 307 -5.09 15.20 -7.16
CA VAL A 307 -4.31 15.79 -8.25
C VAL A 307 -3.49 16.94 -7.69
N GLU A 308 -2.19 16.94 -7.95
CA GLU A 308 -1.35 18.11 -7.79
C GLU A 308 -1.32 18.88 -9.11
N GLY A 309 -1.94 20.05 -9.15
CA GLY A 309 -2.07 20.86 -10.36
C GLY A 309 -3.53 21.08 -10.75
N GLU A 310 -3.82 20.99 -12.04
CA GLU A 310 -5.15 21.18 -12.61
C GLU A 310 -5.87 19.84 -12.85
N GLY A 311 -7.19 19.88 -13.06
CA GLY A 311 -7.98 18.66 -13.32
C GLY A 311 -8.51 17.97 -12.07
N GLU A 312 -9.11 16.80 -12.26
CA GLU A 312 -9.70 15.99 -11.20
C GLU A 312 -9.68 14.50 -11.56
N MET A 313 -9.64 13.64 -10.54
CA MET A 313 -9.71 12.18 -10.69
C MET A 313 -11.16 11.71 -10.58
N GLN A 314 -11.60 10.82 -11.46
CA GLN A 314 -12.95 10.28 -11.50
C GLN A 314 -12.96 8.74 -11.62
N PRO A 315 -13.43 8.00 -10.61
CA PRO A 315 -13.87 8.49 -9.30
C PRO A 315 -12.68 8.94 -8.44
N ALA A 316 -12.91 9.93 -7.56
CA ALA A 316 -11.88 10.41 -6.63
C ALA A 316 -11.63 9.44 -5.44
N ILE A 317 -12.48 8.42 -5.27
CA ILE A 317 -12.36 7.42 -4.20
C ILE A 317 -12.72 6.06 -4.79
N ASN A 318 -11.85 5.08 -4.57
CA ASN A 318 -12.07 3.68 -4.94
C ASN A 318 -12.00 2.79 -3.70
N PHE A 319 -12.72 1.66 -3.77
CA PHE A 319 -12.75 0.62 -2.75
C PHE A 319 -12.46 -0.71 -3.43
N ASN A 320 -11.56 -1.51 -2.85
CA ASN A 320 -11.26 -2.85 -3.32
C ASN A 320 -11.00 -3.78 -2.14
N ASP A 321 -11.59 -4.97 -2.16
CA ASP A 321 -11.47 -6.01 -1.15
C ASP A 321 -10.94 -7.35 -1.71
N THR A 322 -10.56 -7.40 -2.99
CA THR A 322 -10.21 -8.64 -3.70
C THR A 322 -8.74 -8.69 -4.10
N ASP A 323 -8.30 -7.80 -4.98
CA ASP A 323 -7.01 -7.84 -5.67
C ASP A 323 -6.14 -6.58 -5.45
N GLY A 324 -6.69 -5.54 -4.82
CA GLY A 324 -5.94 -4.31 -4.53
C GLY A 324 -5.70 -3.45 -5.76
N VAL A 325 -6.52 -3.62 -6.81
CA VAL A 325 -6.49 -2.79 -8.02
C VAL A 325 -7.55 -1.69 -7.91
N PHE A 326 -7.15 -0.45 -8.21
CA PHE A 326 -7.98 0.74 -8.13
C PHE A 326 -7.85 1.55 -9.41
N ASP A 327 -8.94 1.68 -10.15
CA ASP A 327 -8.96 2.42 -11.41
C ASP A 327 -9.65 3.78 -11.27
N SER A 328 -9.09 4.80 -11.91
CA SER A 328 -9.64 6.15 -11.97
C SER A 328 -9.20 6.86 -13.25
N GLU A 329 -10.00 7.79 -13.74
CA GLU A 329 -9.67 8.59 -14.94
C GLU A 329 -9.21 9.98 -14.49
N LEU A 330 -8.06 10.44 -14.98
CA LEU A 330 -7.67 11.84 -14.85
C LEU A 330 -8.42 12.66 -15.90
N VAL A 331 -9.22 13.62 -15.46
CA VAL A 331 -9.94 14.57 -16.34
C VAL A 331 -9.28 15.93 -16.25
N MET A 332 -8.60 16.32 -17.34
CA MET A 332 -7.89 17.60 -17.44
C MET A 332 -8.74 18.68 -18.13
N PRO A 333 -8.53 19.98 -17.81
CA PRO A 333 -9.12 21.04 -18.62
C PRO A 333 -8.51 21.05 -20.04
N PRO A 334 -9.29 21.37 -21.10
CA PRO A 334 -8.81 21.36 -22.48
C PRO A 334 -7.97 22.61 -22.83
N THR A 335 -7.20 23.12 -21.87
CA THR A 335 -6.33 24.30 -22.04
C THR A 335 -4.90 23.82 -22.25
N ALA A 336 -4.28 24.20 -23.37
CA ALA A 336 -2.90 23.82 -23.63
C ALA A 336 -1.95 24.41 -22.57
N GLY A 337 -1.06 23.57 -22.04
CA GLY A 337 -0.14 23.90 -20.95
C GLY A 337 -0.71 23.65 -19.55
N SER A 338 -1.94 23.16 -19.41
CA SER A 338 -2.45 22.64 -18.13
C SER A 338 -1.65 21.41 -17.71
N VAL A 339 -1.28 21.35 -16.43
CA VAL A 339 -0.39 20.31 -15.87
C VAL A 339 -0.99 19.69 -14.62
N ALA A 340 -0.83 18.38 -14.48
CA ALA A 340 -1.28 17.61 -13.33
C ALA A 340 -0.32 16.47 -12.99
N ILE A 341 -0.31 16.09 -11.70
CA ILE A 341 0.30 14.85 -11.22
C ILE A 341 -0.78 14.10 -10.43
N PRO A 342 -1.32 12.99 -10.96
CA PRO A 342 -2.18 12.09 -10.21
C PRO A 342 -1.45 11.48 -9.01
N VAL A 343 -2.13 11.45 -7.87
CA VAL A 343 -1.62 10.86 -6.63
C VAL A 343 -2.69 9.93 -6.06
N ALA A 344 -2.33 8.69 -5.82
CA ALA A 344 -3.16 7.72 -5.11
C ALA A 344 -2.70 7.66 -3.65
N ARG A 345 -3.62 7.77 -2.68
CA ARG A 345 -3.30 7.67 -1.25
C ARG A 345 -4.12 6.58 -0.56
N LEU A 346 -3.43 5.76 0.22
CA LEU A 346 -3.97 4.90 1.27
C LEU A 346 -3.66 5.52 2.65
N ILE A 347 -4.07 4.85 3.73
CA ILE A 347 -3.80 5.32 5.10
C ILE A 347 -2.29 5.36 5.35
N ASP A 348 -1.57 4.31 4.94
CA ASP A 348 -0.16 4.10 5.30
C ASP A 348 0.82 4.26 4.13
N THR A 349 0.32 4.37 2.89
CA THR A 349 1.17 4.50 1.69
C THR A 349 0.55 5.41 0.63
N SER A 350 1.36 5.89 -0.31
CA SER A 350 0.89 6.65 -1.46
C SER A 350 1.75 6.39 -2.68
N GLY A 351 1.17 6.53 -3.86
CA GLY A 351 1.86 6.41 -5.13
C GLY A 351 1.57 7.61 -6.02
N ARG A 352 2.54 7.97 -6.88
CA ARG A 352 2.45 9.09 -7.81
C ARG A 352 2.58 8.59 -9.24
N PHE A 353 1.80 9.18 -10.12
CA PHE A 353 1.97 8.99 -11.56
C PHE A 353 2.93 10.02 -12.15
N ASN A 354 3.36 9.80 -13.39
CA ASN A 354 4.13 10.76 -14.16
C ASN A 354 3.33 12.05 -14.40
N LYS A 355 4.04 13.15 -14.66
CA LYS A 355 3.42 14.44 -14.90
C LYS A 355 2.66 14.43 -16.23
N VAL A 356 1.41 14.86 -16.22
CA VAL A 356 0.56 14.95 -17.41
C VAL A 356 0.44 16.41 -17.85
N GLU A 357 0.66 16.68 -19.13
CA GLU A 357 0.54 18.02 -19.73
C GLU A 357 -0.38 18.00 -20.95
N VAL A 358 -1.32 18.94 -21.01
CA VAL A 358 -2.24 19.08 -22.14
C VAL A 358 -1.57 19.84 -23.28
N VAL A 359 -1.51 19.26 -24.48
CA VAL A 359 -1.04 19.91 -25.70
C VAL A 359 -2.21 20.42 -26.55
N PRO A 360 -2.00 21.42 -27.42
CA PRO A 360 -3.04 21.89 -28.33
C PRO A 360 -3.63 20.76 -29.17
N GLY A 361 -4.94 20.81 -29.39
CA GLY A 361 -5.66 19.85 -30.22
C GLY A 361 -5.46 20.09 -31.73
N LYS A 362 -6.24 19.38 -32.53
CA LYS A 362 -6.18 19.48 -33.99
C LYS A 362 -6.65 20.88 -34.45
N PRO A 363 -6.04 21.44 -35.52
CA PRO A 363 -6.45 22.73 -36.07
C PRO A 363 -7.95 22.78 -36.42
N SER A 364 -8.65 23.79 -35.91
CA SER A 364 -10.10 23.95 -36.11
C SER A 364 -10.46 25.28 -36.78
N GLU A 365 -9.85 26.38 -36.34
CA GLU A 365 -10.13 27.72 -36.87
C GLU A 365 -8.85 28.42 -37.37
N ILE A 366 -8.99 29.19 -38.45
CA ILE A 366 -7.89 29.91 -39.10
C ILE A 366 -8.24 31.37 -39.42
N SER A 367 -7.71 32.30 -38.63
CA SER A 367 -7.88 33.74 -38.86
C SER A 367 -6.75 34.30 -39.76
N ILE A 368 -6.98 35.45 -40.41
CA ILE A 368 -5.93 36.15 -41.19
C ILE A 368 -6.08 37.63 -41.01
N ILE A 369 -4.94 38.27 -40.80
CA ILE A 369 -4.81 39.72 -40.78
C ILE A 369 -3.80 40.07 -41.87
N THR A 370 -4.18 41.02 -42.72
CA THR A 370 -3.30 41.54 -43.77
C THR A 370 -2.87 42.95 -43.44
N SER A 371 -1.59 43.25 -43.63
CA SER A 371 -1.03 44.59 -43.48
C SER A 371 -0.23 45.00 -44.71
N GLY A 372 -0.34 46.27 -45.09
CA GLY A 372 0.31 46.83 -46.28
C GLY A 372 -0.58 46.88 -47.52
N GLN A 373 0.03 47.26 -48.63
CA GLN A 373 -0.62 47.36 -49.94
C GLN A 373 0.31 46.80 -51.01
N ALA A 374 -0.26 46.12 -52.00
CA ALA A 374 0.47 45.63 -53.16
C ALA A 374 -0.06 46.29 -54.43
N PHE A 375 0.86 46.66 -55.33
CA PHE A 375 0.57 47.32 -56.60
C PHE A 375 0.88 46.40 -57.78
N VAL A 376 0.36 46.77 -58.95
CA VAL A 376 0.63 46.06 -60.21
C VAL A 376 2.12 45.97 -60.48
N GLN A 377 2.54 44.91 -61.19
CA GLN A 377 3.95 44.58 -61.46
C GLN A 377 4.79 44.30 -60.20
N GLY A 378 4.17 43.90 -59.09
CA GLY A 378 4.89 43.45 -57.90
C GLY A 378 5.57 44.55 -57.08
N PHE A 379 5.15 45.80 -57.26
CA PHE A 379 5.56 46.93 -56.42
C PHE A 379 4.87 46.85 -55.05
N SER A 380 5.65 47.03 -53.98
CA SER A 380 5.20 46.82 -52.59
C SER A 380 4.66 45.39 -52.33
N SER A 381 4.23 45.12 -51.10
CA SER A 381 3.71 43.81 -50.69
C SER A 381 2.66 43.94 -49.59
N VAL A 382 1.83 42.91 -49.49
CA VAL A 382 0.95 42.66 -48.35
C VAL A 382 1.57 41.54 -47.51
N LEU A 383 1.73 41.78 -46.21
CA LEU A 383 2.04 40.73 -45.25
C LEU A 383 0.72 40.13 -44.76
N ALA A 384 0.55 38.83 -44.99
CA ALA A 384 -0.53 38.04 -44.42
C ALA A 384 -0.02 37.29 -43.19
N THR A 385 -0.60 37.59 -42.03
CA THR A 385 -0.37 36.87 -40.78
C THR A 385 -1.58 35.99 -40.50
N VAL A 386 -1.36 34.69 -40.37
CA VAL A 386 -2.37 33.68 -40.10
C VAL A 386 -2.17 33.17 -38.69
N THR A 387 -3.23 33.18 -37.90
CA THR A 387 -3.26 32.53 -36.58
C THR A 387 -4.19 31.33 -36.69
N VAL A 388 -3.68 30.18 -36.25
CA VAL A 388 -4.41 28.91 -36.26
C VAL A 388 -4.66 28.49 -34.82
N VAL A 389 -5.91 28.14 -34.52
CA VAL A 389 -6.33 27.66 -33.20
C VAL A 389 -7.07 26.33 -33.32
N ASP A 390 -7.02 25.54 -32.26
CA ASP A 390 -7.81 24.31 -32.13
C ASP A 390 -9.28 24.60 -31.78
N ALA A 391 -10.08 23.56 -31.54
CA ALA A 391 -11.50 23.69 -31.22
C ALA A 391 -11.76 24.32 -29.83
N HIS A 392 -10.74 24.35 -28.97
CA HIS A 392 -10.78 24.85 -27.61
C HIS A 392 -10.19 26.26 -27.47
N GLY A 393 -9.69 26.83 -28.57
CA GLY A 393 -9.12 28.17 -28.62
C GLY A 393 -7.62 28.23 -28.32
N ASN A 394 -6.95 27.09 -28.20
CA ASN A 394 -5.50 27.04 -28.01
C ASN A 394 -4.79 27.32 -29.34
N LEU A 395 -3.64 28.00 -29.28
CA LEU A 395 -2.74 28.11 -30.43
C LEU A 395 -2.19 26.72 -30.79
N VAL A 396 -2.31 26.31 -32.05
CA VAL A 396 -1.85 24.98 -32.47
C VAL A 396 -0.34 24.82 -32.33
N GLN A 397 0.11 23.58 -32.18
CA GLN A 397 1.51 23.22 -32.00
C GLN A 397 2.42 23.77 -33.10
N ASP A 398 3.65 24.12 -32.73
CA ASP A 398 4.70 24.54 -33.65
C ASP A 398 4.99 23.43 -34.67
N GLY A 399 5.18 23.81 -35.93
CA GLY A 399 5.35 22.84 -37.02
C GLY A 399 4.03 22.39 -37.66
N THR A 400 2.87 22.89 -37.24
CA THR A 400 1.60 22.63 -37.95
C THR A 400 1.66 23.21 -39.36
N SER A 401 1.34 22.41 -40.38
CA SER A 401 1.44 22.84 -41.77
C SER A 401 0.32 23.80 -42.16
N VAL A 402 0.68 24.92 -42.80
CA VAL A 402 -0.23 25.94 -43.33
C VAL A 402 0.06 26.18 -44.80
N THR A 403 -0.95 25.98 -45.65
CA THR A 403 -0.84 26.26 -47.09
C THR A 403 -1.46 27.61 -47.44
N PHE A 404 -0.68 28.45 -48.11
CA PHE A 404 -1.14 29.75 -48.63
C PHE A 404 -1.41 29.68 -50.13
N ARG A 405 -2.63 30.05 -50.55
CA ARG A 405 -2.97 30.17 -51.97
C ARG A 405 -3.68 31.48 -52.26
N SER A 406 -3.13 32.28 -53.16
CA SER A 406 -3.81 33.51 -53.61
C SER A 406 -4.94 33.19 -54.57
N SER A 407 -6.14 33.73 -54.31
CA SER A 407 -7.28 33.71 -55.24
C SER A 407 -7.53 35.12 -55.77
N GLY A 408 -6.80 35.52 -56.80
CA GLY A 408 -7.00 36.84 -57.39
C GLY A 408 -5.92 37.23 -58.38
N LYS A 409 -5.77 38.55 -58.60
CA LYS A 409 -4.75 39.13 -59.47
C LYS A 409 -3.40 39.34 -58.76
N GLY A 410 -3.19 38.73 -57.59
CA GLY A 410 -1.93 38.69 -56.86
C GLY A 410 -1.31 37.29 -56.86
N PHE A 411 -0.11 37.15 -56.32
CA PHE A 411 0.55 35.86 -56.12
C PHE A 411 1.31 35.85 -54.78
N VAL A 412 1.45 34.66 -54.19
CA VAL A 412 2.26 34.46 -52.99
C VAL A 412 3.73 34.44 -53.43
N GLN A 413 4.53 35.38 -52.95
CA GLN A 413 5.95 35.47 -53.27
C GLN A 413 6.78 34.52 -52.40
N SER A 414 6.48 34.49 -51.10
CA SER A 414 7.13 33.63 -50.11
C SER A 414 6.17 33.39 -48.94
N TYR A 415 6.35 32.30 -48.21
CA TYR A 415 5.60 32.00 -47.01
C TYR A 415 6.39 31.07 -46.08
N ASN A 416 6.07 31.10 -44.78
CA ASN A 416 6.41 30.02 -43.87
C ASN A 416 5.24 29.02 -43.89
N GLY A 417 5.53 27.80 -44.33
CA GLY A 417 4.56 26.71 -44.44
C GLY A 417 4.23 26.05 -43.11
N PHE A 418 4.81 26.51 -42.00
CA PHE A 418 4.65 25.94 -40.68
C PHE A 418 4.36 27.03 -39.65
N THR A 419 3.58 26.69 -38.63
CA THR A 419 3.32 27.57 -37.49
C THR A 419 4.53 27.68 -36.57
N ALA A 420 4.72 28.87 -36.01
CA ALA A 420 5.52 29.11 -34.81
C ALA A 420 4.65 29.92 -33.84
N SER A 421 4.46 29.41 -32.63
CA SER A 421 3.47 29.85 -31.64
C SER A 421 2.07 30.01 -32.26
N GLY A 422 1.61 28.99 -33.01
CA GLY A 422 0.32 29.00 -33.72
C GLY A 422 0.19 30.02 -34.86
N VAL A 423 1.28 30.69 -35.27
CA VAL A 423 1.27 31.72 -36.31
C VAL A 423 2.09 31.33 -37.52
N ALA A 424 1.54 31.53 -38.72
CA ALA A 424 2.24 31.41 -40.00
C ALA A 424 2.13 32.71 -40.80
N THR A 425 3.12 33.01 -41.64
CA THR A 425 3.15 34.27 -42.41
C THR A 425 3.41 34.05 -43.89
N ALA A 426 2.86 34.93 -44.73
CA ALA A 426 3.10 34.96 -46.17
C ALA A 426 3.24 36.38 -46.71
N VAL A 427 4.11 36.55 -47.70
CA VAL A 427 4.28 37.81 -48.44
C VAL A 427 3.56 37.67 -49.78
N VAL A 428 2.57 38.55 -50.00
CA VAL A 428 1.73 38.56 -51.21
C VAL A 428 2.07 39.81 -52.03
N LYS A 429 2.22 39.63 -53.35
CA LYS A 429 2.48 40.71 -54.31
C LYS A 429 1.37 40.86 -55.34
N GLY A 430 1.24 42.07 -55.89
CA GLY A 430 0.30 42.38 -56.96
C GLY A 430 0.79 41.85 -58.31
N GLY A 431 -0.12 41.31 -59.11
CA GLY A 431 0.17 40.75 -60.42
C GLY A 431 0.21 41.81 -61.53
N TYR A 432 0.08 41.35 -62.78
CA TYR A 432 0.34 42.18 -63.97
C TYR A 432 -0.83 43.09 -64.41
N SER A 433 -1.98 43.02 -63.74
CA SER A 433 -3.19 43.77 -64.07
C SER A 433 -3.90 44.28 -62.82
N SER A 434 -4.49 45.48 -62.87
CA SER A 434 -5.27 46.02 -61.76
C SER A 434 -6.55 45.22 -61.52
N GLY A 435 -6.94 45.08 -60.26
CA GLY A 435 -8.15 44.39 -59.81
C GLY A 435 -8.12 44.16 -58.30
N GLN A 436 -9.28 43.96 -57.66
CA GLN A 436 -9.30 43.49 -56.27
C GLN A 436 -8.91 42.00 -56.24
N GLY A 437 -7.98 41.64 -55.36
CA GLY A 437 -7.72 40.25 -55.03
C GLY A 437 -8.66 39.82 -53.90
N GLU A 438 -9.32 38.68 -54.05
CA GLU A 438 -10.04 38.07 -52.94
C GLU A 438 -9.03 37.30 -52.07
N ASN A 439 -9.22 37.38 -50.76
CA ASN A 439 -8.29 36.89 -49.74
C ASN A 439 -7.77 35.48 -50.01
N CYS A 440 -6.51 35.22 -49.63
CA CYS A 440 -5.86 33.91 -49.75
C CYS A 440 -6.76 32.80 -49.20
N ARG A 441 -6.95 31.73 -50.00
CA ARG A 441 -7.51 30.47 -49.50
C ARG A 441 -6.47 29.80 -48.61
N LYS A 442 -6.94 29.23 -47.50
CA LYS A 442 -6.10 28.63 -46.48
C LYS A 442 -6.59 27.23 -46.16
N SER A 443 -5.64 26.37 -45.83
CA SER A 443 -5.89 25.08 -45.19
C SER A 443 -4.73 24.85 -44.23
N ALA A 444 -5.06 24.53 -42.98
CA ALA A 444 -4.12 23.94 -42.04
C ALA A 444 -4.37 22.43 -42.03
N ALA A 445 -3.31 21.65 -41.99
CA ALA A 445 -3.39 20.21 -41.83
C ALA A 445 -2.40 19.80 -40.75
N TYR A 446 -2.88 18.93 -39.86
CA TYR A 446 -2.00 18.24 -38.93
C TYR A 446 -1.19 17.22 -39.75
N THR A 447 0.12 17.30 -39.68
CA THR A 447 1.00 16.23 -40.15
C THR A 447 1.23 15.31 -38.96
N GLU A 448 0.65 14.11 -39.01
CA GLU A 448 0.90 13.01 -38.06
C GLU A 448 2.40 12.70 -37.95
#